data_AF-A0A3M2LDB7-F1
#
_entry.id   AF-A0A3M2LDB7-F1
#
_cell.length_a   1.000
_cell.length_b   1.000
_cell.length_c   1.000
_cell.angle_alpha   90.00
_cell.angle_beta   90.00
_cell.angle_gamma   90.00
#
_symmetry.space_group_name_H-M   'P 1'
#
loop_
_entity.id
_entity.type
_entity.pdbx_description
1 polymer ?
#
loop_
_entity_poly.entity_id
_entity_poly.type
_entity_poly.pdbx_seq_one_letter_code
_entity_poly.pdbx_strand_id
1 'polypeptide(L)'
;MSLMEDSGEDSDLSVVPADVQALGKFAYDLADSLQSALKQIGAEVGSLTGGDWTGPAADGFAAGWAECSDGGAKIIAVLEQMASSLGVTAQTYVAQDNQFAGQVSALLDLPPL
;
A
#
# COMPACT_ATOMS: atom_id res chain seq x y z
N MET A 1 -8.31 -50.46 9.40
CA MET A 1 -7.52 -49.25 9.69
C MET A 1 -7.38 -48.50 8.37
N SER A 2 -8.36 -47.65 8.04
CA SER A 2 -8.35 -46.85 6.81
C SER A 2 -7.52 -45.62 7.08
N LEU A 3 -6.46 -45.38 6.30
CA LEU A 3 -5.80 -44.08 6.28
C LEU A 3 -6.79 -43.10 5.68
N MET A 4 -7.26 -42.18 6.53
CA MET A 4 -7.72 -40.87 6.09
C MET A 4 -6.46 -40.18 5.58
N GLU A 5 -6.22 -40.25 4.28
CA GLU A 5 -5.39 -39.24 3.62
C GLU A 5 -6.15 -37.93 3.80
N ASP A 6 -5.74 -37.18 4.82
CA ASP A 6 -6.02 -35.77 4.93
C ASP A 6 -5.33 -35.11 3.73
N SER A 7 -6.02 -35.10 2.60
CA SER A 7 -5.74 -34.17 1.53
C SER A 7 -6.10 -32.79 2.07
N GLY A 8 -5.21 -32.26 2.91
CA GLY A 8 -5.12 -30.84 3.16
C GLY A 8 -4.95 -30.21 1.79
N GLU A 9 -6.07 -29.73 1.25
CA GLU A 9 -6.10 -28.75 0.17
C GLU A 9 -5.32 -27.55 0.69
N ASP A 10 -4.00 -27.62 0.48
CA ASP A 10 -3.12 -26.47 0.41
C ASP A 10 -3.77 -25.61 -0.66
N SER A 11 -4.58 -24.67 -0.20
CA SER A 11 -5.33 -23.77 -1.04
C SER A 11 -4.26 -22.89 -1.65
N ASP A 12 -3.81 -23.31 -2.83
CA ASP A 12 -2.75 -22.69 -3.60
C ASP A 12 -3.07 -21.21 -3.71
N LEU A 13 -2.45 -20.42 -2.83
CA LEU A 13 -2.58 -18.97 -2.75
C LEU A 13 -1.86 -18.42 -3.97
N SER A 14 -2.54 -18.48 -5.11
CA SER A 14 -2.06 -17.94 -6.37
C SER A 14 -2.09 -16.42 -6.27
N VAL A 15 -0.93 -15.84 -5.95
CA VAL A 15 -0.72 -14.39 -6.00
C VAL A 15 -0.58 -14.00 -7.46
N VAL A 16 -1.51 -13.19 -7.97
CA VAL A 16 -1.40 -12.58 -9.29
C VAL A 16 -0.55 -11.31 -9.17
N PRO A 17 0.68 -11.25 -9.72
CA PRO A 17 1.57 -10.10 -9.52
C PRO A 17 0.97 -8.78 -10.03
N ALA A 18 0.14 -8.86 -11.08
CA ALA A 18 -0.58 -7.71 -11.62
C ALA A 18 -1.57 -7.10 -10.61
N ASP A 19 -2.26 -7.93 -9.82
CA ASP A 19 -3.23 -7.45 -8.82
C ASP A 19 -2.51 -6.82 -7.62
N VAL A 20 -1.38 -7.38 -7.20
CA VAL A 20 -0.51 -6.80 -6.16
C VAL A 20 0.03 -5.44 -6.60
N GLN A 21 0.45 -5.32 -7.86
CA GLN A 21 0.90 -4.07 -8.43
C GLN A 21 -0.23 -3.04 -8.52
N ALA A 22 -1.42 -3.45 -8.93
CA ALA A 22 -2.60 -2.59 -9.01
C ALA A 22 -3.00 -2.06 -7.62
N LEU A 23 -2.98 -2.91 -6.59
CA LEU A 23 -3.25 -2.51 -5.21
C LEU A 23 -2.18 -1.55 -4.68
N GLY A 24 -0.91 -1.79 -4.99
CA GLY A 24 0.18 -0.88 -4.64
C GLY A 24 -0.01 0.51 -5.27
N LYS A 25 -0.40 0.55 -6.55
CA LYS A 25 -0.74 1.81 -7.23
C LYS A 25 -1.94 2.51 -6.60
N PHE A 26 -3.01 1.77 -6.30
CA PHE A 26 -4.19 2.33 -5.64
C PHE A 26 -3.85 2.97 -4.29
N ALA A 27 -3.06 2.30 -3.46
CA ALA A 27 -2.62 2.84 -2.18
C ALA A 27 -1.82 4.14 -2.34
N TYR A 28 -0.94 4.21 -3.34
CA TYR A 28 -0.18 5.42 -3.66
C TYR A 28 -1.09 6.57 -4.11
N ASP A 29 -1.99 6.32 -5.05
CA ASP A 29 -2.90 7.35 -5.58
C ASP A 29 -3.82 7.90 -4.47
N LEU A 30 -4.25 7.03 -3.54
CA LEU A 30 -5.03 7.44 -2.37
C LEU A 30 -4.20 8.29 -1.40
N ALA A 31 -2.94 7.92 -1.14
CA ALA A 31 -2.04 8.69 -0.29
C ALA A 31 -1.82 10.11 -0.84
N ASP A 32 -1.56 10.24 -2.14
CA ASP A 32 -1.35 11.51 -2.83
C ASP A 32 -2.60 12.41 -2.77
N SER A 33 -3.79 11.83 -3.03
CA SER A 33 -5.05 12.55 -2.93
C SER A 33 -5.32 13.05 -1.51
N LEU A 34 -5.07 12.22 -0.49
CA LEU A 34 -5.27 12.59 0.91
C LEU A 34 -4.26 13.66 1.36
N GLN A 35 -3.00 13.56 0.93
CA GLN A 35 -1.98 14.56 1.23
C GLN A 35 -2.35 15.94 0.65
N SER A 36 -2.81 15.96 -0.61
CA SER A 36 -3.27 17.18 -1.27
C SER A 36 -4.46 17.81 -0.55
N ALA A 37 -5.47 17.01 -0.20
CA ALA A 37 -6.65 17.47 0.53
C ALA A 37 -6.29 18.00 1.93
N LEU A 38 -5.46 17.27 2.68
CA LEU A 38 -5.06 17.67 4.03
C LEU A 38 -4.27 18.99 4.01
N LYS A 39 -3.41 19.18 3.02
CA LYS A 39 -2.67 20.44 2.83
C LYS A 39 -3.59 21.61 2.51
N GLN A 40 -4.58 21.41 1.64
CA GLN A 40 -5.55 22.44 1.28
C GLN A 40 -6.36 22.87 2.51
N ILE A 41 -6.96 21.90 3.21
CA ILE A 41 -7.76 22.19 4.41
C ILE A 41 -6.89 22.83 5.49
N GLY A 42 -5.63 22.40 5.64
CA GLY A 42 -4.69 23.02 6.59
C GLY A 42 -4.44 24.51 6.31
N ALA A 43 -4.36 24.90 5.04
CA ALA A 43 -4.24 26.31 4.67
C ALA A 43 -5.52 27.10 5.00
N GLU A 44 -6.69 26.53 4.73
CA GLU A 44 -7.99 27.15 5.05
C GLU A 44 -8.18 27.32 6.57
N VAL A 45 -7.85 26.28 7.35
CA VAL A 45 -7.90 26.34 8.82
C VAL A 45 -6.93 27.38 9.34
N GLY A 46 -5.69 27.39 8.86
CA GLY A 46 -4.69 28.38 9.28
C GLY A 46 -5.13 29.81 8.97
N SER A 47 -5.75 30.05 7.81
CA SER A 47 -6.32 31.36 7.47
C SER A 47 -7.48 31.75 8.40
N LEU A 48 -8.32 30.78 8.79
CA LEU A 48 -9.48 31.03 9.63
C LEU A 48 -9.06 31.34 11.08
N THR A 49 -8.20 30.51 11.66
CA THR A 49 -7.77 30.63 13.07
C THR A 49 -6.65 31.64 13.28
N GLY A 50 -5.95 32.04 12.22
CA GLY A 50 -4.96 33.12 12.24
C GLY A 50 -5.51 34.49 11.85
N GLY A 51 -6.78 34.57 11.47
CA GLY A 51 -7.47 35.79 11.04
C GLY A 51 -8.27 36.45 12.17
N ASP A 52 -9.45 36.96 11.83
CA ASP A 52 -10.30 37.69 12.78
C ASP A 52 -11.02 36.78 13.78
N TRP A 53 -11.09 35.47 13.52
CA TRP A 53 -11.68 34.52 14.45
C TRP A 53 -10.69 34.14 15.55
N THR A 54 -10.95 34.67 16.75
CA THR A 54 -10.04 34.56 17.89
C THR A 54 -10.78 34.15 19.17
N GLY A 55 -9.99 33.76 20.18
CA GLY A 55 -10.48 33.38 21.50
C GLY A 55 -10.63 31.86 21.67
N PRO A 56 -11.14 31.40 22.83
CA PRO A 56 -11.02 29.99 23.24
C PRO A 56 -11.63 28.97 22.28
N ALA A 57 -12.67 29.36 21.54
CA ALA A 57 -13.28 28.49 20.53
C ALA A 57 -12.38 28.30 19.30
N ALA A 58 -11.71 29.36 18.86
CA ALA A 58 -10.74 29.30 17.76
C ALA A 58 -9.53 28.46 18.17
N ASP A 59 -9.03 28.63 19.39
CA ASP A 59 -7.93 27.84 19.95
C ASP A 59 -8.27 26.34 20.03
N GLY A 60 -9.47 26.02 20.53
CA GLY A 60 -9.96 24.64 20.61
C GLY A 60 -10.12 23.99 19.23
N PHE A 61 -10.61 24.75 18.25
CA PHE A 61 -10.70 24.27 16.87
C PHE A 61 -9.32 24.04 16.25
N ALA A 62 -8.37 24.97 16.43
CA ALA A 62 -7.00 24.83 15.95
C ALA A 62 -6.31 23.60 16.55
N ALA A 63 -6.50 23.35 17.84
CA ALA A 63 -5.99 22.16 18.51
C ALA A 63 -6.60 20.86 17.94
N GLY A 64 -7.93 20.80 17.81
CA GLY A 64 -8.60 19.65 17.22
C GLY A 64 -8.20 19.40 15.76
N TRP A 65 -7.99 20.46 14.99
CA TRP A 65 -7.43 20.36 13.64
C TRP A 65 -6.01 19.79 13.64
N ALA A 66 -5.15 20.23 14.56
CA ALA A 66 -3.78 19.73 14.66
C ALA A 66 -3.76 18.21 14.94
N GLU A 67 -4.61 17.73 15.85
CA GLU A 67 -4.78 16.29 16.12
C GLU A 67 -5.28 15.53 14.89
N CYS A 68 -6.29 16.07 14.19
CA CYS A 68 -6.82 15.48 12.97
C CYS A 68 -5.76 15.40 11.87
N SER A 69 -4.99 16.48 11.66
CA SER A 69 -3.93 16.54 10.67
C SER A 69 -2.79 15.58 10.96
N ASP A 70 -2.41 15.43 12.23
CA ASP A 70 -1.41 14.43 12.65
C ASP A 70 -1.91 13.00 12.38
N GLY A 71 -3.16 12.69 12.72
CA GLY A 71 -3.80 11.41 12.40
C GLY A 71 -3.84 11.14 10.89
N GLY A 72 -4.22 12.14 10.09
CA GLY A 72 -4.25 12.06 8.63
C GLY A 72 -2.87 11.79 8.04
N ALA A 73 -1.83 12.48 8.52
CA ALA A 73 -0.45 12.28 8.09
C ALA A 73 0.03 10.84 8.37
N LYS A 74 -0.35 10.26 9.51
CA LYS A 74 -0.03 8.86 9.84
C LYS A 74 -0.69 7.86 8.89
N ILE A 75 -1.95 8.07 8.52
CA ILE A 75 -2.67 7.22 7.56
C ILE A 75 -1.99 7.28 6.18
N ILE A 76 -1.66 8.48 5.72
CA ILE A 76 -0.94 8.69 4.45
C ILE A 76 0.39 7.93 4.47
N ALA A 77 1.18 8.04 5.54
CA ALA A 77 2.45 7.35 5.66
C ALA A 77 2.30 5.81 5.62
N VAL A 78 1.22 5.26 6.18
CA VAL A 78 0.94 3.82 6.09
C VAL A 78 0.56 3.40 4.67
N LEU A 79 -0.25 4.21 3.97
CA LEU A 79 -0.60 3.95 2.57
C LEU A 79 0.63 3.97 1.65
N GLU A 80 1.55 4.91 1.86
CA GLU A 80 2.83 4.97 1.14
C GLU A 80 3.70 3.72 1.43
N GLN A 81 3.76 3.28 2.68
CA GLN A 81 4.47 2.05 3.06
C GLN A 81 3.84 0.80 2.41
N MET A 82 2.51 0.72 2.36
CA MET A 82 1.80 -0.35 1.67
C MET A 82 2.12 -0.33 0.18
N ALA A 83 2.04 0.83 -0.47
CA ALA A 83 2.36 0.98 -1.89
C ALA A 83 3.78 0.52 -2.21
N SER A 84 4.77 0.96 -1.41
CA SER A 84 6.17 0.56 -1.56
C SER A 84 6.35 -0.94 -1.38
N SER A 85 5.77 -1.52 -0.32
CA SER A 85 5.93 -2.94 0.00
C SER A 85 5.31 -3.83 -1.08
N LEU A 86 4.10 -3.50 -1.53
CA LEU A 86 3.41 -4.24 -2.61
C LEU A 86 4.17 -4.11 -3.93
N GLY A 87 4.73 -2.93 -4.23
CA GLY A 87 5.59 -2.73 -5.41
C GLY A 87 6.86 -3.59 -5.38
N VAL A 88 7.50 -3.76 -4.23
CA VAL A 88 8.68 -4.64 -4.06
C VAL A 88 8.29 -6.12 -4.17
N THR A 89 7.17 -6.52 -3.59
CA THR A 89 6.65 -7.89 -3.67
C THR A 89 6.36 -8.30 -5.12
N ALA A 90 5.66 -7.45 -5.88
CA ALA A 90 5.36 -7.74 -7.29
C ALA A 90 6.63 -7.91 -8.14
N GLN A 91 7.65 -7.06 -7.94
CA GLN A 91 8.93 -7.17 -8.64
C GLN A 91 9.70 -8.44 -8.27
N THR A 92 9.71 -8.81 -6.99
CA THR A 92 10.39 -10.01 -6.51
C THR A 92 9.76 -11.28 -7.09
N TYR A 93 8.43 -11.34 -7.14
CA TYR A 93 7.71 -12.48 -7.70
C TYR A 93 7.99 -12.65 -9.20
N VAL A 94 7.94 -11.55 -9.98
CA VAL A 94 8.27 -11.58 -11.41
C VAL A 94 9.72 -12.00 -11.66
N ALA A 95 10.67 -11.57 -10.83
CA ALA A 95 12.07 -11.97 -10.96
C ALA A 95 12.25 -13.48 -10.70
N GLN A 96 11.59 -14.01 -9.68
CA GLN A 96 11.63 -15.43 -9.35
C GLN A 96 10.98 -16.30 -10.43
N ASP A 97 9.84 -15.88 -10.98
CA ASP A 97 9.15 -16.55 -12.08
C ASP A 97 10.03 -16.62 -13.35
N ASN A 98 10.63 -15.49 -13.74
CA ASN A 98 11.56 -15.44 -14.88
C ASN A 98 12.79 -16.34 -14.67
N GLN A 99 13.32 -16.40 -13.45
CA GLN A 99 14.44 -17.28 -13.12
C GLN A 99 14.05 -18.75 -13.29
N PHE A 100 12.89 -19.16 -12.76
CA PHE A 100 12.40 -20.53 -12.92
C PHE A 100 12.12 -20.87 -14.37
N ALA A 101 11.46 -19.98 -15.13
CA ALA A 101 11.23 -20.17 -16.56
C ALA A 101 12.54 -20.36 -17.35
N GLY A 102 13.58 -19.59 -17.01
CA GLY A 102 14.91 -19.75 -17.60
C GLY A 102 15.56 -21.10 -17.28
N GLN A 103 15.45 -21.58 -16.04
CA GLN A 103 15.97 -22.89 -15.63
C GLN A 103 15.23 -24.05 -16.32
N VAL A 104 13.90 -23.98 -16.41
CA VAL A 104 13.08 -24.98 -17.10
C VAL A 104 13.39 -25.00 -18.60
N SER A 105 13.53 -23.83 -19.23
CA SER A 105 13.90 -23.72 -20.65
C SER A 105 15.27 -24.34 -20.91
N ALA A 106 16.25 -24.10 -20.02
CA ALA A 106 17.59 -24.68 -20.13
C ALA A 106 17.60 -26.21 -19.95
N LEU A 107 16.72 -26.76 -19.11
CA LEU A 107 16.54 -28.21 -18.96
C LEU A 107 15.94 -28.86 -20.21
N LEU A 108 15.02 -28.17 -20.89
CA LEU A 108 14.36 -28.65 -22.11
C LEU A 108 15.27 -28.57 -23.35
N ASP A 109 16.29 -27.71 -23.33
CA ASP A 109 17.26 -27.52 -24.42
C ASP A 109 18.51 -28.42 -24.29
N LEU A 110 18.49 -29.43 -23.40
CA LEU A 110 19.57 -30.40 -23.31
C LEU A 110 19.56 -31.33 -24.56
N PRO A 111 20.70 -31.53 -25.25
CA PRO A 111 20.78 -32.44 -26.37
C PRO A 111 20.45 -33.88 -25.95
N PRO A 112 19.78 -34.68 -26.81
CA PRO A 112 19.46 -36.07 -26.51
C PRO A 112 20.74 -36.91 -26.35
N LEU A 113 20.72 -37.83 -25.38
CA LEU A 113 21.81 -38.78 -25.06
C LEU A 113 22.14 -39.72 -26.23
#